data_AF-A0A1N7AVB4-F1
#
_entry.id   AF-A0A1N7AVB4-F1
#
_cell.length_a   1.000
_cell.length_b   1.000
_cell.length_c   1.000
_cell.angle_alpha   90.00
_cell.angle_beta   90.00
_cell.angle_gamma   90.00
#
_symmetry.space_group_name_H-M   'P 1'
#
loop_
_entity.id
_entity.type
_entity.pdbx_description
1 polymer ?
#
loop_
_entity_poly.entity_id
_entity_poly.type
_entity_poly.pdbx_seq_one_letter_code
_entity_poly.pdbx_strand_id
1 'polypeptide(L)'
;MSKASQRNKKRKKAKEIIENISDNLSEYLIIHYSCESFFNLPQGNTPRITSIAVRYLRNAQSHSFSIHKIAELKGILPSQINQHYNQLEKEMLDEYFEFVKKHLDKNWIHINMRNINFGFEAINHRYKVLGGNPTQINDNLKIDLARLLIDIYGK
;
A
#
# COMPACT_ATOMS: atom_id res chain seq x y z
N MET A 1 19.38 13.28 28.66
CA MET A 1 19.60 13.70 27.25
C MET A 1 18.67 14.86 26.92
N SER A 2 19.15 15.92 26.28
CA SER A 2 18.33 17.07 25.89
C SER A 2 17.38 16.74 24.73
N LYS A 3 16.26 17.47 24.61
CA LYS A 3 15.32 17.35 23.47
C LYS A 3 16.03 17.57 22.12
N ALA A 4 16.99 18.49 22.07
CA ALA A 4 17.79 18.76 20.88
C ALA A 4 18.66 17.56 20.47
N SER A 5 19.29 16.89 21.45
CA SER A 5 20.09 15.68 21.21
C SER A 5 19.24 14.53 20.66
N GLN A 6 18.03 14.32 21.20
CA GLN A 6 17.10 13.32 20.68
C GLN A 6 16.64 13.61 19.24
N ARG A 7 16.36 14.88 18.91
CA ARG A 7 15.99 15.30 17.55
C ARG A 7 17.12 15.03 16.56
N ASN A 8 18.36 15.39 16.91
CA ASN A 8 19.51 15.14 16.05
C ASN A 8 19.73 13.64 15.82
N LYS A 9 19.55 12.81 16.85
CA LYS A 9 19.63 11.34 16.72
C LYS A 9 18.57 10.78 15.79
N LYS A 10 17.31 11.23 15.88
CA LYS A 10 16.23 10.83 14.97
C LYS A 10 16.52 11.24 13.52
N ARG A 11 16.90 12.50 13.31
CA ARG A 11 17.27 13.04 11.99
C ARG A 11 18.42 12.24 11.36
N LYS A 12 19.46 11.91 12.14
CA LYS A 12 20.59 11.09 11.66
C LYS A 12 20.11 9.71 11.18
N LYS A 13 19.35 9.01 12.02
CA LYS A 13 18.79 7.69 11.67
C LYS A 13 17.90 7.71 10.43
N ALA A 14 17.03 8.72 10.32
CA ALA A 14 16.14 8.83 9.16
C ALA A 14 16.92 9.07 7.86
N LYS A 15 18.01 9.84 7.91
CA LYS A 15 18.93 10.00 6.76
C LYS A 15 19.64 8.71 6.40
N GLU A 16 20.17 7.98 7.38
CA GLU A 16 20.82 6.67 7.17
C GLU A 16 19.85 5.68 6.49
N ILE A 17 18.56 5.69 6.85
CA ILE A 17 17.54 4.87 6.18
C ILE A 17 17.34 5.28 4.71
N ILE A 18 17.27 6.58 4.40
CA ILE A 18 17.11 7.06 3.02
C ILE A 18 18.35 6.75 2.17
N GLU A 19 19.54 6.90 2.74
CA GLU A 19 20.81 6.51 2.11
C GLU A 19 20.79 5.01 1.79
N ASN A 20 20.43 4.16 2.77
CA ASN A 20 20.35 2.72 2.57
C ASN A 20 19.33 2.29 1.49
N ILE A 21 18.20 3.01 1.38
CA ILE A 21 17.23 2.79 0.30
C ILE A 21 17.88 3.08 -1.06
N SER A 22 18.63 4.18 -1.14
CA SER A 22 19.29 4.63 -2.38
C SER A 22 20.40 3.68 -2.82
N ASP A 23 21.10 3.06 -1.86
CA ASP A 23 22.17 2.11 -2.14
C ASP A 23 21.66 0.71 -2.53
N ASN A 24 20.44 0.34 -2.10
CA ASN A 24 19.90 -1.02 -2.25
C ASN A 24 18.57 -1.08 -3.02
N LEU A 25 18.40 -0.27 -4.07
CA LEU A 25 17.14 -0.08 -4.81
C LEU A 25 16.43 -1.38 -5.27
N SER A 26 17.14 -2.50 -5.44
CA SER A 26 16.55 -3.81 -5.83
C SER A 26 15.71 -4.47 -4.74
N GLU A 27 15.91 -4.06 -3.49
CA GLU A 27 15.25 -4.64 -2.31
C GLU A 27 13.95 -3.93 -1.96
N TYR A 28 13.68 -2.79 -2.59
CA TYR A 28 12.59 -1.89 -2.22
C TYR A 28 11.49 -1.82 -3.29
N LEU A 29 10.27 -1.83 -2.80
CA LEU A 29 9.05 -1.54 -3.53
C LEU A 29 8.39 -0.29 -2.95
N ILE A 30 7.79 0.55 -3.80
CA ILE A 30 6.86 1.59 -3.36
C ILE A 30 5.45 1.11 -3.63
N ILE A 31 4.55 1.23 -2.65
CA ILE A 31 3.13 0.94 -2.79
C ILE A 31 2.28 2.17 -2.49
N HIS A 32 1.23 2.35 -3.29
CA HIS A 32 0.11 3.20 -2.97
C HIS A 32 -1.19 2.59 -3.48
N TYR A 33 -2.32 3.00 -2.91
CA TYR A 33 -3.63 2.55 -3.35
C TYR A 33 -4.66 3.67 -3.28
N SER A 34 -5.70 3.54 -4.08
CA SER A 34 -6.89 4.37 -4.03
C SER A 34 -8.10 3.55 -3.59
N CYS A 35 -9.04 4.22 -2.95
CA CYS A 35 -10.29 3.65 -2.48
C CYS A 35 -11.44 4.64 -2.67
N GLU A 36 -12.66 4.18 -2.41
CA GLU A 36 -13.82 5.05 -2.29
C GLU A 36 -13.60 6.13 -1.21
N SER A 37 -14.37 7.21 -1.32
CA SER A 37 -14.32 8.33 -0.37
C SER A 37 -14.65 7.87 1.05
N PHE A 38 -13.85 8.33 2.03
CA PHE A 38 -14.09 8.08 3.45
C PHE A 38 -15.34 8.78 3.99
N PHE A 39 -15.88 9.78 3.29
CA PHE A 39 -16.97 10.63 3.79
C PHE A 39 -18.35 10.01 3.63
N ASN A 40 -18.55 9.13 2.64
CA ASN A 40 -19.86 8.60 2.24
C ASN A 40 -19.88 7.07 2.28
N LEU A 41 -19.48 6.48 3.41
CA LEU A 41 -19.52 5.03 3.60
C LEU A 41 -20.91 4.63 4.12
N PRO A 42 -21.75 3.95 3.31
CA PRO A 42 -23.02 3.45 3.82
C PRO A 42 -22.74 2.44 4.95
N GLN A 43 -23.15 2.80 6.16
CA GLN A 43 -23.11 2.00 7.38
C GLN A 43 -21.72 1.74 8.02
N GLY A 44 -20.72 2.61 7.80
CA GLY A 44 -19.42 2.49 8.48
C GLY A 44 -18.55 1.32 7.98
N ASN A 45 -18.86 0.79 6.81
CA ASN A 45 -18.09 -0.24 6.14
C ASN A 45 -16.68 0.26 5.75
N THR A 46 -15.71 -0.65 5.66
CA THR A 46 -14.39 -0.32 5.12
C THR A 46 -14.53 0.14 3.66
N PRO A 47 -13.89 1.26 3.25
CA PRO A 47 -13.92 1.75 1.88
C PRO A 47 -13.50 0.66 0.89
N ARG A 48 -14.18 0.61 -0.27
CA ARG A 48 -13.79 -0.30 -1.34
C ARG A 48 -12.52 0.17 -2.02
N ILE A 49 -11.65 -0.76 -2.37
CA ILE A 49 -10.38 -0.49 -3.02
C ILE A 49 -10.60 -0.47 -4.53
N THR A 50 -10.25 0.64 -5.17
CA THR A 50 -10.45 0.84 -6.59
C THR A 50 -9.22 0.45 -7.40
N SER A 51 -8.02 0.73 -6.87
CA SER A 51 -6.76 0.32 -7.46
C SER A 51 -5.60 0.31 -6.47
N ILE A 52 -4.58 -0.51 -6.76
CA ILE A 52 -3.30 -0.58 -6.07
C ILE A 52 -2.20 -0.48 -7.12
N ALA A 53 -1.16 0.31 -6.85
CA ALA A 53 0.04 0.37 -7.68
C ALA A 53 1.26 0.04 -6.83
N VAL A 54 2.09 -0.85 -7.34
CA VAL A 54 3.39 -1.21 -6.75
C VAL A 54 4.49 -0.94 -7.77
N ARG A 55 5.54 -0.22 -7.38
CA ARG A 55 6.65 0.15 -8.25
C ARG A 55 7.97 -0.38 -7.70
N TYR A 56 8.77 -1.00 -8.55
CA TYR A 56 10.15 -1.34 -8.22
C TYR A 56 11.02 -0.09 -8.23
N LEU A 57 11.77 0.14 -7.15
CA LEU A 57 12.62 1.33 -7.08
C LEU A 57 13.76 1.29 -8.09
N ARG A 58 14.42 0.13 -8.26
CA ARG A 58 15.58 -0.01 -9.15
C ARG A 58 15.34 0.38 -10.61
N ASN A 59 14.21 -0.04 -11.18
CA ASN A 59 13.99 0.05 -12.63
C ASN A 59 12.72 0.83 -13.00
N ALA A 60 12.06 1.44 -12.02
CA ALA A 60 10.86 2.25 -12.23
C ALA A 60 9.65 1.50 -12.84
N GLN A 61 9.69 0.17 -12.97
CA GLN A 61 8.57 -0.62 -13.48
C GLN A 61 7.45 -0.67 -12.45
N SER A 62 6.21 -0.52 -12.92
CA SER A 62 5.01 -0.50 -12.09
C SER A 62 4.12 -1.69 -12.42
N HIS A 63 3.63 -2.34 -11.37
CA HIS A 63 2.53 -3.31 -11.44
C HIS A 63 1.28 -2.66 -10.88
N SER A 64 0.26 -2.56 -11.72
CA SER A 64 -1.02 -1.96 -11.38
C SER A 64 -2.10 -3.03 -11.30
N PHE A 65 -2.89 -2.95 -10.22
CA PHE A 65 -4.05 -3.77 -9.94
C PHE A 65 -5.23 -2.80 -9.88
N SER A 66 -6.23 -2.95 -10.75
CA SER A 66 -7.39 -2.04 -10.73
C SER A 66 -8.65 -2.77 -11.14
N ILE A 67 -9.78 -2.33 -10.60
CA ILE A 67 -11.10 -2.89 -10.96
C ILE A 67 -11.34 -2.76 -12.46
N HIS A 68 -10.97 -1.63 -13.06
CA HIS A 68 -11.12 -1.41 -14.50
C HIS A 68 -10.29 -2.39 -15.34
N LYS A 69 -9.04 -2.69 -14.92
CA LYS A 69 -8.20 -3.71 -15.59
C LYS A 69 -8.87 -5.09 -15.55
N ILE A 70 -9.38 -5.50 -14.39
CA ILE A 70 -10.07 -6.80 -14.28
C ILE A 70 -11.37 -6.80 -15.09
N ALA A 71 -12.14 -5.71 -15.06
CA ALA A 71 -13.37 -5.59 -15.84
C ALA A 71 -13.11 -5.73 -17.35
N GLU A 72 -12.07 -5.05 -17.85
CA GLU A 72 -11.65 -5.13 -19.25
C GLU A 72 -11.24 -6.55 -19.65
N LEU A 73 -10.42 -7.23 -18.83
CA LEU A 73 -10.01 -8.62 -19.06
C LEU A 73 -11.20 -9.59 -19.12
N LYS A 74 -12.31 -9.26 -18.45
CA LYS A 74 -13.53 -10.07 -18.42
C LYS A 74 -14.60 -9.62 -19.42
N GLY A 75 -14.33 -8.58 -20.21
CA GLY A 75 -15.31 -8.02 -21.14
C GLY A 75 -16.51 -7.37 -20.46
N ILE A 76 -16.39 -6.94 -19.19
CA ILE A 76 -17.45 -6.24 -18.46
C ILE A 76 -17.41 -4.76 -18.82
N LEU A 77 -18.54 -4.23 -19.31
CA LEU A 77 -18.63 -2.83 -19.69
C LEU A 77 -18.51 -1.91 -18.46
N PRO A 78 -17.98 -0.68 -18.61
CA PRO A 78 -17.89 0.28 -17.51
C PRO A 78 -19.21 0.53 -16.78
N SER A 79 -20.34 0.52 -17.52
CA SER A 79 -21.69 0.68 -16.96
C SER A 79 -22.13 -0.47 -16.06
N GLN A 80 -21.53 -1.65 -16.20
CA GLN A 80 -21.87 -2.86 -15.44
C GLN A 80 -20.96 -3.09 -14.23
N ILE A 81 -19.85 -2.34 -14.09
CA ILE A 81 -18.88 -2.52 -13.00
C ILE A 81 -19.55 -2.48 -11.63
N ASN A 82 -20.49 -1.55 -11.42
CA ASN A 82 -21.18 -1.41 -10.13
C ASN A 82 -21.97 -2.67 -9.74
N GLN A 83 -22.50 -3.41 -10.72
CA GLN A 83 -23.25 -4.65 -10.49
C GLN A 83 -22.33 -5.82 -10.11
N HIS A 84 -21.08 -5.79 -10.58
CA HIS A 84 -20.07 -6.83 -10.35
C HIS A 84 -18.96 -6.39 -9.39
N TYR A 85 -19.15 -5.28 -8.65
CA TYR A 85 -18.04 -4.61 -7.98
C TYR A 85 -17.32 -5.51 -6.99
N ASN A 86 -18.03 -6.16 -6.07
CA ASN A 86 -17.43 -7.04 -5.07
C ASN A 86 -16.63 -8.19 -5.71
N GLN A 87 -17.12 -8.73 -6.83
CA GLN A 87 -16.44 -9.78 -7.58
C GLN A 87 -15.14 -9.23 -8.20
N LEU A 88 -15.23 -8.10 -8.92
CA LEU A 88 -14.09 -7.47 -9.58
C LEU A 88 -13.02 -7.02 -8.58
N GLU A 89 -13.44 -6.44 -7.47
CA GLU A 89 -12.55 -6.04 -6.38
C GLU A 89 -11.85 -7.25 -5.76
N LYS A 90 -12.59 -8.34 -5.50
CA LYS A 90 -11.99 -9.57 -4.97
C LYS A 90 -10.94 -10.13 -5.92
N GLU A 91 -11.25 -10.23 -7.20
CA GLU A 91 -10.32 -10.75 -8.22
C GLU A 91 -9.08 -9.85 -8.38
N MET A 92 -9.26 -8.52 -8.31
CA MET A 92 -8.16 -7.56 -8.29
C MET A 92 -7.26 -7.76 -7.05
N LEU A 93 -7.86 -8.00 -5.89
CA LEU A 93 -7.13 -8.30 -4.65
C LEU A 93 -6.48 -9.68 -4.68
N ASP A 94 -7.08 -10.68 -5.33
CA ASP A 94 -6.48 -11.98 -5.58
C ASP A 94 -5.15 -11.80 -6.36
N GLU A 95 -5.16 -11.04 -7.48
CA GLU A 95 -3.93 -10.72 -8.22
C GLU A 95 -2.88 -9.98 -7.37
N TYR A 96 -3.32 -9.00 -6.57
CA TYR A 96 -2.43 -8.25 -5.70
C TYR A 96 -1.78 -9.14 -4.63
N PHE A 97 -2.55 -10.01 -3.96
CA PHE A 97 -1.99 -10.87 -2.91
C PHE A 97 -1.12 -11.99 -3.49
N GLU A 98 -1.36 -12.46 -4.71
CA GLU A 98 -0.42 -13.32 -5.43
C GLU A 98 0.90 -12.60 -5.74
N PHE A 99 0.86 -11.31 -6.06
CA PHE A 99 2.06 -10.50 -6.17
C PHE A 99 2.78 -10.37 -4.83
N VAL A 100 2.06 -10.08 -3.73
CA VAL A 100 2.65 -9.94 -2.38
C VAL A 100 3.36 -11.22 -1.94
N LYS A 101 2.76 -12.40 -2.16
CA LYS A 101 3.36 -13.71 -1.82
C LYS A 101 4.74 -13.91 -2.43
N LYS A 102 4.97 -13.37 -3.63
CA LYS A 102 6.24 -13.48 -4.37
C LYS A 102 7.30 -12.45 -3.94
N HIS A 103 6.95 -11.51 -3.07
CA HIS A 103 7.79 -10.36 -2.68
C HIS A 103 7.80 -10.13 -1.16
N LEU A 104 7.66 -11.20 -0.37
CA LEU A 104 7.71 -11.12 1.10
C LEU A 104 9.10 -10.80 1.64
N ASP A 105 10.14 -10.95 0.82
CA ASP A 105 11.52 -10.58 1.10
C ASP A 105 11.81 -9.08 0.89
N LYS A 106 10.90 -8.35 0.23
CA LYS A 106 11.10 -6.94 -0.12
C LYS A 106 10.72 -6.00 1.02
N ASN A 107 11.38 -4.84 1.04
CA ASN A 107 11.00 -3.69 1.85
C ASN A 107 9.94 -2.85 1.12
N TRP A 108 8.86 -2.50 1.81
CA TRP A 108 7.69 -1.82 1.27
C TRP A 108 7.60 -0.39 1.77
N ILE A 109 7.98 0.55 0.91
CA ILE A 109 7.87 1.99 1.15
C ILE A 109 6.44 2.43 0.86
N HIS A 110 5.86 3.19 1.78
CA HIS A 110 4.52 3.73 1.65
C HIS A 110 4.43 5.13 2.24
N ILE A 111 3.29 5.80 2.02
CA ILE A 111 3.00 7.11 2.61
C ILE A 111 1.74 6.98 3.45
N ASN A 112 1.87 7.13 4.78
CA ASN A 112 0.74 7.14 5.75
C ASN A 112 -0.20 5.91 5.75
N MET A 113 0.09 4.83 5.01
CA MET A 113 -0.63 3.55 5.01
C MET A 113 -0.40 2.74 6.31
N ARG A 114 -0.97 3.19 7.44
CA ARG A 114 -0.57 2.74 8.79
C ARG A 114 -1.59 1.94 9.58
N ASN A 115 -2.86 1.90 9.18
CA ASN A 115 -3.91 1.36 10.05
C ASN A 115 -5.13 0.86 9.27
N ILE A 116 -6.11 0.35 10.02
CA ILE A 116 -7.40 -0.15 9.53
C ILE A 116 -8.21 0.85 8.71
N ASN A 117 -8.02 2.16 8.92
CA ASN A 117 -8.73 3.20 8.17
C ASN A 117 -8.06 3.45 6.82
N PHE A 118 -6.73 3.44 6.78
CA PHE A 118 -5.97 3.59 5.55
C PHE A 118 -4.62 2.89 5.66
N GLY A 119 -4.44 1.82 4.88
CA GLY A 119 -3.15 1.17 4.71
C GLY A 119 -3.25 -0.33 4.47
N PHE A 120 -2.15 -1.04 4.75
CA PHE A 120 -2.08 -2.49 4.59
C PHE A 120 -3.20 -3.21 5.36
N GLU A 121 -3.50 -2.76 6.57
CA GLU A 121 -4.56 -3.35 7.40
C GLU A 121 -5.96 -3.14 6.79
N ALA A 122 -6.23 -1.96 6.22
CA ALA A 122 -7.45 -1.68 5.48
C ALA A 122 -7.61 -2.62 4.26
N ILE A 123 -6.53 -2.82 3.49
CA ILE A 123 -6.49 -3.75 2.35
C ILE A 123 -6.73 -5.19 2.79
N ASN A 124 -6.04 -5.62 3.84
CA ASN A 124 -6.19 -6.95 4.40
C ASN A 124 -7.62 -7.20 4.90
N HIS A 125 -8.20 -6.24 5.60
CA HIS A 125 -9.56 -6.33 6.11
C HIS A 125 -10.58 -6.39 4.96
N ARG A 126 -10.44 -5.51 3.97
CA ARG A 126 -11.34 -5.49 2.80
C ARG A 126 -11.32 -6.82 2.06
N TYR A 127 -10.13 -7.39 1.86
CA TYR A 127 -10.01 -8.69 1.21
C TYR A 127 -10.66 -9.83 2.01
N LYS A 128 -10.52 -9.83 3.34
CA LYS A 128 -11.22 -10.78 4.22
C LYS A 128 -12.74 -10.65 4.13
N VAL A 129 -13.27 -9.42 4.09
CA VAL A 129 -14.72 -9.17 3.91
C VAL A 129 -15.24 -9.77 2.61
N LEU A 130 -14.41 -9.83 1.57
CA LEU A 130 -14.73 -10.47 0.29
C LEU A 130 -14.47 -11.99 0.27
N GLY A 131 -14.15 -12.60 1.41
CA GLY A 131 -13.87 -14.03 1.54
C GLY A 131 -12.46 -14.44 1.12
N GLY A 132 -11.54 -13.48 0.94
CA GLY A 132 -10.13 -13.72 0.64
C GLY A 132 -9.27 -13.97 1.88
N ASN A 133 -8.07 -14.51 1.67
CA ASN A 133 -7.08 -14.78 2.73
C ASN A 133 -5.82 -13.94 2.49
N PRO A 134 -5.68 -12.77 3.16
CA PRO A 134 -4.58 -11.85 2.88
C PRO A 134 -3.24 -12.44 3.29
N THR A 135 -2.24 -12.23 2.44
CA THR A 135 -0.85 -12.51 2.79
C THR A 135 -0.28 -11.32 3.56
N GLN A 136 0.23 -11.57 4.76
CA GLN A 136 0.74 -10.53 5.65
C GLN A 136 2.18 -10.16 5.30
N ILE A 137 2.42 -8.88 5.04
CA ILE A 137 3.76 -8.31 4.99
C ILE A 137 4.18 -8.00 6.43
N ASN A 138 5.37 -8.45 6.84
CA ASN A 138 5.93 -8.17 8.16
C ASN A 138 6.06 -6.64 8.36
N ASP A 139 5.61 -6.12 9.50
CA ASP A 139 5.67 -4.69 9.79
C ASP A 139 7.09 -4.13 9.80
N ASN A 140 8.09 -4.95 10.12
CA ASN A 140 9.50 -4.55 10.07
C ASN A 140 10.01 -4.25 8.65
N LEU A 141 9.31 -4.75 7.62
CA LEU A 141 9.62 -4.50 6.22
C LEU A 141 8.85 -3.28 5.67
N LYS A 142 7.99 -2.64 6.46
CA LYS A 142 7.20 -1.48 6.04
C LYS A 142 7.87 -0.19 6.46
N ILE A 143 8.01 0.73 5.51
CA ILE A 143 8.69 2.01 5.71
C ILE A 143 7.74 3.16 5.38
N ASP A 144 7.32 3.91 6.41
CA ASP A 144 6.51 5.12 6.23
C ASP A 144 7.39 6.32 5.87
N LEU A 145 7.42 6.66 4.58
CA LEU A 145 8.22 7.76 4.06
C LEU A 145 7.82 9.11 4.69
N ALA A 146 6.53 9.33 4.97
CA ALA A 146 6.08 10.56 5.61
C ALA A 146 6.70 10.72 7.00
N ARG A 147 6.87 9.61 7.73
CA ARG A 147 7.51 9.64 9.05
C ARG A 147 9.00 9.96 8.96
N LEU A 148 9.71 9.38 7.99
CA LEU A 148 11.11 9.69 7.74
C LEU A 148 11.30 11.17 7.42
N LEU A 149 10.45 11.75 6.57
CA LEU A 149 10.51 13.17 6.24
C LEU A 149 10.27 14.06 7.46
N ILE A 150 9.32 13.72 8.34
CA ILE A 150 9.11 14.45 9.60
C ILE A 150 10.33 14.34 10.52
N ASP A 151 10.94 13.16 10.63
CA ASP A 151 12.13 12.97 11.47
C ASP A 151 13.34 13.74 10.93
N ILE A 152 13.41 13.98 9.61
CA ILE A 152 14.46 14.78 8.99
C ILE A 152 14.15 16.28 9.14
N TYR A 153 13.01 16.74 8.65
CA TYR A 153 12.73 18.16 8.45
C TYR A 153 11.92 18.81 9.58
N GLY A 154 11.29 18.01 10.45
CA GLY A 154 10.36 18.50 11.46
C GLY A 154 8.90 18.43 11.00
N LYS A 155 8.01 18.94 11.85
CA LYS A 155 6.61 19.22 11.49
C LYS A 155 6.51 20.60 10.86
#